data_AF-A0A7Y5RJQ1-F1
#
_entry.id   AF-A0A7Y5RJQ1-F1
#
_cell.length_a   1.000
_cell.length_b   1.000
_cell.length_c   1.000
_cell.angle_alpha   90.00
_cell.angle_beta   90.00
_cell.angle_gamma   90.00
#
_symmetry.space_group_name_H-M   'P 1'
#
loop_
_entity.id
_entity.type
_entity.pdbx_description
1 polymer ?
#
loop_
_entity_poly.entity_id
_entity_poly.type
_entity_poly.pdbx_seq_one_letter_code
_entity_poly.pdbx_strand_id
1 'polypeptide(L)'
;MPAGVFVDTVYRDQRGRRGVPELSYGLRPTRWTRAGTWHRTLSWHDALPQWRPGIRFLPEHERIMGRLHDVARHGSGGTTYFSATPPLSLDASPEVWPLLREARAAGIEILPGEGVTGPVHLVDEPATLVLHV
;
A
#
# COMPACT_ATOMS: atom_id res chain seq x y z
N MET A 1 2.03 14.44 -11.76
CA MET A 1 1.96 13.13 -12.45
C MET A 1 0.99 12.21 -11.71
N PRO A 2 0.35 11.22 -12.37
CA PRO A 2 -0.51 10.26 -11.67
C PRO A 2 0.29 9.42 -10.66
N ALA A 3 -0.34 9.19 -9.52
CA ALA A 3 0.14 8.29 -8.48
C ALA A 3 -0.57 6.93 -8.58
N GLY A 4 0.05 5.90 -8.05
CA GLY A 4 -0.57 4.60 -7.87
C GLY A 4 0.00 3.90 -6.64
N VAL A 5 -0.61 2.79 -6.27
CA VAL A 5 -0.12 1.88 -5.24
C VAL A 5 -0.14 0.44 -5.76
N PHE A 6 0.94 -0.28 -5.54
CA PHE A 6 0.96 -1.74 -5.68
C PHE A 6 0.49 -2.38 -4.38
N VAL A 7 -0.30 -3.45 -4.51
CA VAL A 7 -0.59 -4.38 -3.43
C VAL A 7 0.35 -5.55 -3.56
N ASP A 8 1.29 -5.69 -2.64
CA ASP A 8 2.23 -6.81 -2.57
C ASP A 8 1.79 -7.80 -1.49
N THR A 9 2.12 -9.08 -1.62
CA THR A 9 2.10 -10.00 -0.48
C THR A 9 3.24 -9.68 0.46
N VAL A 10 2.96 -9.70 1.76
CA VAL A 10 3.96 -9.48 2.81
C VAL A 10 3.89 -10.58 3.83
N TYR A 11 5.03 -10.94 4.40
CA TYR A 11 5.10 -11.88 5.52
C TYR A 11 5.24 -11.09 6.81
N ARG A 12 4.29 -11.28 7.72
CA ARG A 12 4.33 -10.71 9.05
C ARG A 12 5.00 -11.68 10.01
N ASP A 13 6.12 -11.26 10.59
CA ASP A 13 6.74 -11.99 11.70
C ASP A 13 6.05 -11.62 13.02
N GLN A 14 5.40 -12.60 13.66
CA GLN A 14 4.87 -12.44 15.01
C GLN A 14 6.03 -12.57 15.99
N ARG A 15 6.70 -11.44 16.31
CA ARG A 15 7.84 -11.39 17.24
C ARG A 15 7.60 -12.30 18.47
N GLY A 16 8.38 -13.37 18.58
CA GLY A 16 8.49 -14.17 19.80
C GLY A 16 7.79 -15.53 19.81
N ARG A 17 6.97 -15.87 18.80
CA ARG A 17 6.52 -17.26 18.59
C ARG A 17 7.35 -17.87 17.47
N ARG A 18 7.88 -19.09 17.64
CA ARG A 18 8.40 -19.94 16.55
C ARG A 18 7.25 -20.38 15.63
N GLY A 19 6.46 -19.43 15.15
CA GLY A 19 5.31 -19.63 14.29
C GLY A 19 5.68 -19.46 12.83
N VAL A 20 4.89 -20.08 11.95
CA VAL A 20 4.95 -19.84 10.50
C VAL A 20 4.61 -18.36 10.26
N PRO A 21 5.38 -17.62 9.43
CA PRO A 21 5.05 -16.25 9.08
C PRO A 21 3.64 -16.14 8.52
N GLU A 22 2.89 -15.15 8.99
CA GLU A 22 1.51 -14.94 8.54
C GLU A 22 1.53 -14.17 7.21
N LEU A 23 0.85 -14.71 6.19
CA LEU A 23 0.67 -14.04 4.91
C LEU A 23 -0.31 -12.87 5.09
N SER A 24 0.11 -11.68 4.70
CA SER A 24 -0.70 -10.45 4.68
C SER A 24 -0.41 -9.71 3.37
N TYR A 25 -0.95 -8.50 3.24
CA TYR A 25 -0.76 -7.64 2.09
C TYR A 25 -0.26 -6.25 2.51
N GLY A 26 0.56 -5.65 1.65
CA GLY A 26 1.14 -4.34 1.87
C GLY A 26 1.01 -3.43 0.65
N LEU A 27 0.91 -2.13 0.92
CA LEU A 27 0.88 -1.07 -0.07
C LEU A 27 2.29 -0.56 -0.33
N ARG A 28 2.70 -0.55 -1.60
CA ARG A 28 3.94 0.08 -2.06
C ARG A 28 3.61 1.19 -3.04
N PRO A 29 4.22 2.39 -2.92
CA PRO A 29 3.84 3.48 -3.78
C PRO A 29 4.39 3.24 -5.19
N THR A 30 3.74 3.83 -6.18
CA THR A 30 4.24 3.90 -7.54
C THR A 30 3.81 5.20 -8.20
N ARG A 31 4.38 5.46 -9.37
CA ARG A 31 4.11 6.64 -10.17
C ARG A 31 4.21 6.31 -11.64
N TRP A 32 3.43 7.02 -12.43
CA TRP A 32 3.57 6.96 -13.88
C TRP A 32 4.88 7.61 -14.31
N THR A 33 5.72 6.87 -15.04
CA THR A 33 7.00 7.37 -15.55
C THR A 33 6.84 7.97 -16.94
N ARG A 34 7.81 8.78 -17.37
CA ARG A 34 7.86 9.33 -18.73
C ARG A 34 7.98 8.25 -19.81
N ALA A 35 8.48 7.07 -19.44
CA ALA A 35 8.59 5.91 -20.32
C ALA A 35 7.26 5.15 -20.51
N GLY A 36 6.14 5.66 -19.97
CA GLY A 36 4.84 5.03 -20.12
C GLY A 36 4.67 3.75 -19.28
N THR A 37 5.41 3.64 -18.18
CA THR A 37 5.33 2.49 -17.26
C THR A 37 5.24 2.93 -15.81
N TRP A 38 4.67 2.08 -14.95
CA TRP A 38 4.65 2.27 -13.50
C TRP A 38 6.02 2.00 -12.88
N HIS A 39 6.49 2.91 -12.02
CA HIS A 39 7.76 2.74 -11.32
C HIS A 39 7.74 1.53 -10.38
N ARG A 40 8.65 0.57 -10.58
CA ARG A 40 8.59 -0.75 -9.94
C ARG A 40 9.19 -0.85 -8.54
N THR A 41 10.04 0.08 -8.13
CA THR A 41 10.80 -0.01 -6.86
C THR A 41 10.74 1.28 -6.05
N LEU A 42 9.64 2.04 -6.15
CA LEU A 42 9.52 3.31 -5.44
C LEU A 42 9.26 3.04 -3.96
N SER A 43 10.03 3.67 -3.08
CA SER A 43 9.82 3.61 -1.64
C SER A 43 8.87 4.70 -1.16
N TRP A 44 8.21 4.49 -0.03
CA TRP A 44 7.40 5.52 0.61
C TRP A 44 8.21 6.75 1.01
N HIS A 45 9.48 6.55 1.39
CA HIS A 45 10.39 7.65 1.69
C HIS A 45 10.72 8.47 0.44
N ASP A 46 10.85 7.84 -0.72
CA ASP A 46 11.14 8.55 -1.97
C ASP A 46 9.87 9.06 -2.68
N ALA A 47 8.70 8.53 -2.35
CA ALA A 47 7.46 8.84 -3.05
C ALA A 47 6.94 10.25 -2.73
N LEU A 48 7.21 10.78 -1.54
CA LEU A 48 6.63 12.04 -1.10
C LEU A 48 7.58 13.23 -1.32
N PRO A 49 7.08 14.37 -1.87
CA PRO A 49 7.90 15.52 -2.20
C PRO A 49 8.65 16.12 -1.01
N GLN A 50 8.12 15.96 0.21
CA GLN A 50 8.77 16.45 1.43
C GLN A 50 10.11 15.77 1.75
N TRP A 51 10.42 14.64 1.11
CA TRP A 51 11.63 13.85 1.36
C TRP A 51 12.53 13.68 0.14
N ARG A 52 11.98 13.78 -1.08
CA ARG A 52 12.77 13.89 -2.31
C ARG A 52 12.30 15.03 -3.23
N PRO A 53 13.10 16.08 -3.42
CA PRO A 53 12.79 17.11 -4.41
C PRO A 53 12.86 16.52 -5.82
N GLY A 54 11.79 16.69 -6.60
CA GLY A 54 11.73 16.31 -8.02
C GLY A 54 10.58 15.38 -8.41
N ILE A 55 9.93 14.73 -7.44
CA ILE A 55 8.67 14.01 -7.65
C ILE A 55 7.53 14.95 -7.26
N ARG A 56 6.57 15.13 -8.18
CA ARG A 56 5.34 15.90 -7.94
C ARG A 56 4.14 15.15 -8.48
N PHE A 57 3.28 14.68 -7.57
CA PHE A 57 1.99 14.15 -7.96
C PHE A 57 1.03 15.30 -8.30
N LEU A 58 -0.21 14.95 -8.62
CA LEU A 58 -1.29 15.94 -8.54
C LEU A 58 -1.50 16.31 -7.05
N PRO A 59 -1.88 17.55 -6.71
CA PRO A 59 -2.04 17.96 -5.32
C PRO A 59 -2.95 17.05 -4.49
N GLU A 60 -4.07 16.60 -5.09
CA GLU A 60 -5.01 15.64 -4.48
C GLU A 60 -4.33 14.30 -4.16
N HIS A 61 -3.51 13.79 -5.10
CA HIS A 61 -2.81 12.53 -4.93
C HIS A 61 -1.71 12.65 -3.86
N GLU A 62 -0.99 13.77 -3.83
CA GLU A 62 -0.01 14.08 -2.78
C GLU A 62 -0.64 14.04 -1.39
N ARG A 63 -1.81 14.68 -1.22
CA ARG A 63 -2.57 14.67 0.03
C ARG A 63 -2.94 13.26 0.48
N ILE A 64 -3.50 12.44 -0.43
CA ILE A 64 -3.95 11.08 -0.11
C ILE A 64 -2.76 10.15 0.16
N MET A 65 -1.71 10.21 -0.65
CA MET A 65 -0.49 9.41 -0.46
C MET A 65 0.21 9.77 0.86
N GLY A 66 0.21 11.04 1.25
CA GLY A 66 0.69 11.48 2.57
C GLY A 66 -0.11 10.85 3.71
N ARG A 67 -1.45 10.92 3.64
CA ARG A 67 -2.32 10.30 4.66
C ARG A 67 -2.15 8.78 4.75
N LEU A 68 -2.04 8.09 3.61
CA LEU A 68 -1.79 6.65 3.56
C LEU A 68 -0.47 6.29 4.25
N HIS A 69 0.59 7.05 3.96
CA HIS A 69 1.88 6.87 4.62
C HIS A 69 1.77 7.06 6.14
N ASP A 70 1.13 8.14 6.58
CA ASP A 70 1.06 8.49 7.99
C ASP A 70 0.25 7.46 8.78
N VAL A 71 -0.93 7.08 8.29
CA VAL A 71 -1.79 6.07 8.94
C VAL A 71 -1.06 4.74 9.13
N ALA A 72 -0.37 4.27 8.08
CA ALA A 72 0.29 2.98 8.16
C ALA A 72 1.60 3.03 8.97
N ARG A 73 2.30 4.18 9.00
CA ARG A 73 3.44 4.37 9.91
C ARG A 73 3.01 4.24 11.37
N HIS A 74 1.90 4.88 11.77
CA HIS A 74 1.38 4.81 13.14
C HIS A 74 0.84 3.41 13.50
N GLY A 75 0.28 2.67 12.53
CA GLY A 75 -0.24 1.32 12.73
C GLY A 75 0.82 0.20 12.75
N SER A 76 2.03 0.46 12.25
CA SER A 76 3.06 -0.56 12.00
C SER A 76 3.82 -1.11 13.22
N GLY A 77 3.37 -0.82 14.45
CA GLY A 77 4.06 -1.18 15.70
C GLY A 77 4.61 -2.61 15.73
N GLY A 78 5.92 -2.75 15.48
CA GLY A 78 6.69 -4.01 15.64
C GLY A 78 6.82 -4.94 14.42
N THR A 79 6.24 -4.63 13.26
CA THR A 79 6.26 -5.54 12.10
C THR A 79 7.59 -5.45 11.33
N THR A 80 8.33 -6.56 11.26
CA THR A 80 9.54 -6.70 10.42
C THR A 80 9.11 -7.27 9.07
N TYR A 81 9.26 -6.50 7.98
CA TYR A 81 8.93 -6.95 6.63
C TYR A 81 10.19 -7.45 5.90
N PHE A 82 10.12 -8.61 5.25
CA PHE A 82 11.16 -9.11 4.36
C PHE A 82 11.00 -8.53 2.94
N SER A 83 11.21 -7.22 2.76
CA SER A 83 11.35 -6.64 1.41
C SER A 83 12.38 -5.50 1.41
N ALA A 84 13.04 -5.29 0.26
CA ALA A 84 14.02 -4.22 0.08
C ALA A 84 13.42 -2.81 0.23
N THR A 85 12.10 -2.69 0.23
CA THR A 85 11.37 -1.43 0.39
C THR A 85 10.08 -1.72 1.15
N PRO A 86 10.08 -1.62 2.49
CA PRO A 86 9.01 -2.15 3.32
C PRO A 86 7.65 -1.54 2.90
N PRO A 87 6.74 -2.35 2.34
CA PRO A 87 5.40 -1.90 2.05
C PRO A 87 4.65 -1.63 3.36
N LEU A 88 3.64 -0.77 3.27
CA LEU A 88 2.76 -0.42 4.38
C LEU A 88 1.67 -1.49 4.50
N SER A 89 1.65 -2.26 5.59
CA SER A 89 0.60 -3.29 5.76
C SER A 89 -0.80 -2.70 5.64
N LEU A 90 -1.66 -3.38 4.88
CA LEU A 90 -3.06 -3.03 4.73
C LEU A 90 -3.82 -3.11 6.07
N ASP A 91 -3.40 -4.00 6.96
CA ASP A 91 -4.03 -4.24 8.25
C ASP A 91 -3.43 -3.36 9.37
N ALA A 92 -2.58 -2.38 9.03
CA ALA A 92 -1.93 -1.50 10.00
C ALA A 92 -2.95 -0.63 10.77
N SER A 93 -4.03 -0.21 10.13
CA SER A 93 -5.09 0.59 10.75
C SER A 93 -6.41 0.47 9.99
N PRO A 94 -7.57 0.48 10.67
CA PRO A 94 -8.88 0.56 10.03
C PRO A 94 -9.04 1.77 9.10
N GLU A 95 -8.27 2.84 9.32
CA GLU A 95 -8.30 4.06 8.53
C GLU A 95 -7.73 3.89 7.11
N VAL A 96 -6.99 2.81 6.84
CA VAL A 96 -6.45 2.52 5.50
C VAL A 96 -7.57 2.29 4.48
N TRP A 97 -8.65 1.60 4.85
CA TRP A 97 -9.72 1.26 3.91
C TRP A 97 -10.51 2.46 3.39
N PRO A 98 -10.97 3.41 4.23
CA PRO A 98 -11.53 4.67 3.74
C PRO A 98 -10.58 5.43 2.82
N LEU A 99 -9.28 5.47 3.16
CA LEU A 99 -8.27 6.15 2.34
C LEU A 99 -8.07 5.49 0.97
N LEU A 100 -8.16 4.17 0.87
CA LEU A 100 -8.12 3.47 -0.43
C LEU A 100 -9.34 3.79 -1.29
N ARG A 101 -10.52 3.99 -0.68
CA ARG A 101 -11.71 4.46 -1.41
C ARG A 101 -11.52 5.89 -1.91
N GLU A 102 -11.00 6.78 -1.06
CA GLU A 102 -10.63 8.15 -1.47
C GLU A 102 -9.60 8.14 -2.60
N ALA A 103 -8.58 7.28 -2.50
CA ALA A 103 -7.53 7.11 -3.50
C ALA A 103 -8.12 6.69 -4.86
N ARG A 104 -8.98 5.65 -4.87
CA ARG A 104 -9.68 5.20 -6.07
C ARG A 104 -10.52 6.33 -6.68
N ALA A 105 -11.28 7.05 -5.85
CA ALA A 105 -12.13 8.14 -6.30
C ALA A 105 -11.33 9.32 -6.89
N ALA A 106 -10.12 9.56 -6.37
CA ALA A 106 -9.20 10.58 -6.88
C ALA A 106 -8.43 10.16 -8.15
N GLY A 107 -8.56 8.90 -8.59
CA GLY A 107 -7.83 8.38 -9.75
C GLY A 107 -6.42 7.86 -9.43
N ILE A 108 -6.15 7.51 -8.17
CA ILE A 108 -4.96 6.73 -7.80
C ILE A 108 -5.21 5.26 -8.18
N GLU A 109 -4.34 4.72 -9.02
CA GLU A 109 -4.43 3.35 -9.49
C GLU A 109 -3.99 2.36 -8.42
N ILE A 110 -4.79 1.30 -8.22
CA ILE A 110 -4.47 0.20 -7.30
C ILE A 110 -4.13 -1.02 -8.15
N LEU A 111 -2.87 -1.46 -8.07
CA LEU A 111 -2.29 -2.42 -9.00
C LEU A 111 -1.84 -3.69 -8.26
N PRO A 112 -1.91 -4.87 -8.91
CA PRO A 112 -1.26 -6.06 -8.38
C PRO A 112 0.25 -5.89 -8.38
N GLY A 113 0.85 -6.17 -7.23
CA GLY A 113 2.29 -6.13 -6.99
C GLY A 113 2.91 -7.52 -6.93
N GLU A 114 4.00 -7.61 -6.18
CA GLU A 114 4.76 -8.85 -5.98
C GLU A 114 3.92 -9.87 -5.19
N GLY A 115 3.88 -11.12 -5.68
CA GLY A 115 3.16 -12.23 -5.05
C GLY A 115 1.63 -12.17 -5.15
N VAL A 116 1.05 -11.14 -5.77
CA VAL A 116 -0.40 -11.05 -6.04
C VAL A 116 -0.70 -11.56 -7.45
N THR A 117 -1.61 -12.54 -7.54
CA THR A 117 -2.07 -13.08 -8.83
C THR A 117 -3.46 -12.54 -9.17
N GLY A 118 -3.61 -12.01 -10.38
CA GLY A 118 -4.88 -11.46 -10.88
C GLY A 118 -5.07 -9.97 -10.60
N PRO A 119 -6.21 -9.40 -11.02
CA PRO A 119 -6.51 -7.99 -10.80
C PRO A 119 -6.83 -7.70 -9.33
N VAL A 120 -6.50 -6.49 -8.88
CA VAL A 120 -6.88 -5.99 -7.55
C VAL A 120 -8.10 -5.09 -7.70
N HIS A 121 -9.15 -5.39 -6.93
CA HIS A 121 -10.38 -4.60 -6.91
C HIS A 121 -10.71 -4.18 -5.48
N LEU A 122 -11.07 -2.91 -5.32
CA LEU A 122 -11.65 -2.42 -4.09
C LEU A 122 -13.17 -2.56 -4.19
N VAL A 123 -13.75 -3.39 -3.33
CA VAL A 123 -15.19 -3.63 -3.27
C VAL A 123 -15.81 -2.68 -2.24
N ASP A 124 -16.97 -2.11 -2.57
CA ASP A 124 -17.68 -1.18 -1.69
C ASP A 124 -18.50 -1.91 -0.62
N GLU A 125 -18.98 -3.12 -0.95
CA GLU A 125 -19.69 -4.00 -0.01
C GLU A 125 -18.72 -4.62 1.02
N PRO A 126 -19.11 -4.67 2.30
CA PRO A 126 -18.31 -5.34 3.32
C PRO A 126 -18.20 -6.84 3.02
N ALA A 127 -17.03 -7.41 3.28
CA ALA A 127 -16.84 -8.85 3.19
C ALA A 127 -17.77 -9.56 4.21
N THR A 128 -18.56 -10.53 3.73
CA THR A 128 -19.38 -11.37 4.60
C THR A 128 -18.65 -12.67 4.88
N LEU A 129 -18.39 -12.95 6.15
CA LEU A 129 -17.75 -14.19 6.59
C LEU A 129 -18.83 -15.28 6.71
N VAL A 130 -18.81 -16.25 5.80
CA VAL A 130 -19.70 -17.43 5.87
C VAL A 130 -18.90 -18.55 6.53
N LEU A 131 -19.23 -18.86 7.79
CA LEU A 131 -18.71 -20.04 8.47
C LEU A 131 -19.57 -21.24 8.05
N HIS A 132 -18.94 -22.19 7.36
CA HIS A 132 -19.54 -23.52 7.17
C HIS A 132 -19.42 -24.27 8.50
N VAL A 133 -20.58 -24.55 9.12
CA VAL A 133 -20.73 -25.46 10.27
C VAL A 133 -20.92 -26.89 9.81
#